data_AF-A0A851IKJ0-F1
#
_entry.id   AF-A0A851IKJ0-F1
#
_cell.length_a   1.000
_cell.length_b   1.000
_cell.length_c   1.000
_cell.angle_alpha   90.00
_cell.angle_beta   90.00
_cell.angle_gamma   90.00
#
_symmetry.space_group_name_H-M   'P 1'
#
loop_
_entity.id
_entity.type
_entity.pdbx_description
1 polymer ?
#
loop_
_entity_poly.entity_id
_entity_poly.type
_entity_poly.pdbx_seq_one_letter_code
_entity_poly.pdbx_strand_id
1 'polypeptide(L)'
;MRKLKYILLFVILIFGLNSCLTTLVGWGICEEIGCTPSPKKNGIEGVEIFAEENFIEFKNYFESLKKREIVMVKAGINETFNVNLPKNFILKKFDKIDYYLYDKEKKIGFFVIEDSRNRDKKYIKNIFNGTDRKDYKIINVNKGVQTLKDKEGLILKLKKISENYYASASFYERDEHSKEIEEIYDYLLEKM
;
A
#
# COMPACT_ATOMS: atom_id res chain seq x y z
N MET A 1 15.00 -9.63 61.73
CA MET A 1 14.22 -9.68 60.46
C MET A 1 13.77 -8.32 59.89
N ARG A 2 14.41 -7.19 60.26
CA ARG A 2 13.98 -5.85 59.79
C ARG A 2 14.78 -5.34 58.58
N LYS A 3 16.03 -5.80 58.40
CA LYS A 3 16.94 -5.36 57.32
C LYS A 3 16.71 -6.05 55.97
N LEU A 4 16.16 -7.27 55.95
CA LEU A 4 15.89 -8.02 54.71
C LEU A 4 14.67 -7.47 53.94
N LYS A 5 13.69 -6.87 54.66
CA LYS A 5 12.48 -6.31 54.06
C LYS A 5 12.76 -5.06 53.22
N TYR A 6 13.76 -4.26 53.56
CA TYR A 6 14.11 -3.04 52.81
C TYR A 6 14.87 -3.34 51.52
N ILE A 7 15.68 -4.41 51.48
CA ILE A 7 16.41 -4.81 50.27
C ILE A 7 15.43 -5.33 49.22
N LEU A 8 14.43 -6.14 49.61
CA LEU A 8 13.42 -6.63 48.68
C LEU A 8 12.57 -5.49 48.08
N LEU A 9 12.24 -4.48 48.89
CA LEU A 9 11.51 -3.29 48.43
C LEU A 9 12.34 -2.45 47.45
N PHE A 10 13.65 -2.35 47.65
CA PHE A 10 14.55 -1.63 46.75
C PHE A 10 14.71 -2.31 45.39
N VAL A 11 14.75 -3.65 45.36
CA VAL A 11 14.82 -4.43 44.12
C VAL A 11 13.51 -4.30 43.32
N ILE A 12 12.35 -4.33 43.97
CA ILE A 12 11.05 -4.17 43.30
C ILE A 12 10.88 -2.74 42.75
N LEU A 13 11.40 -1.72 43.44
CA LEU A 13 11.41 -0.34 42.93
C LEU A 13 12.29 -0.16 41.68
N ILE A 14 13.48 -0.76 41.65
CA ILE A 14 14.39 -0.68 40.49
C ILE A 14 13.80 -1.43 39.28
N PHE A 15 13.21 -2.60 39.47
CA PHE A 15 12.58 -3.35 38.37
C PHE A 15 11.22 -2.77 37.94
N GLY A 16 10.43 -2.21 38.86
CA GLY A 16 9.15 -1.56 38.56
C GLY A 16 9.30 -0.23 37.81
N LEU A 17 10.34 0.55 38.12
CA LEU A 17 10.68 1.77 37.38
C LEU A 17 11.27 1.46 35.99
N ASN A 18 12.07 0.40 35.86
CA ASN A 18 12.63 -0.01 34.57
C ASN A 18 11.59 -0.63 33.62
N SER A 19 10.51 -1.24 34.11
CA SER A 19 9.41 -1.71 33.24
C SER A 19 8.51 -0.59 32.72
N CYS A 20 8.52 0.58 33.36
CA CYS A 20 7.78 1.75 32.90
C CYS A 20 8.65 2.63 31.98
N LEU A 21 9.97 2.69 32.21
CA LEU A 21 10.88 3.41 31.32
C LEU A 21 11.03 2.74 29.95
N THR A 22 11.04 1.41 29.85
CA THR A 22 11.18 0.73 28.54
C THR A 22 9.95 0.86 27.66
N THR A 23 8.77 1.10 28.23
CA THR A 23 7.53 1.39 27.47
C THR A 23 7.39 2.87 27.09
N LEU A 24 7.94 3.79 27.89
CA LEU A 24 8.00 5.23 27.58
C LEU A 24 9.10 5.60 26.59
N VAL A 25 10.27 4.94 26.66
CA VAL A 25 11.37 5.16 25.72
C VAL A 25 10.97 4.67 24.31
N GLY A 26 10.22 3.59 24.18
CA GLY A 26 9.71 3.13 22.87
C GLY A 26 8.75 4.10 22.18
N TRP A 27 8.00 4.91 22.94
CA TRP A 27 7.12 5.96 22.39
C TRP A 27 7.89 7.24 22.06
N GLY A 28 8.83 7.66 22.91
CA GLY A 28 9.60 8.89 22.74
C GLY A 28 10.54 8.89 21.53
N ILE A 29 11.11 7.75 21.15
CA ILE A 29 12.01 7.69 19.98
C ILE A 29 11.22 7.76 18.66
N CYS A 30 9.95 7.36 18.65
CA CYS A 30 9.13 7.41 17.43
C CYS A 30 8.56 8.81 17.13
N GLU A 31 8.40 9.68 18.14
CA GLU A 31 8.05 11.09 17.93
C GLU A 31 9.21 11.92 17.36
N GLU A 32 10.46 11.53 17.63
CA GLU A 32 11.65 12.31 17.24
C GLU A 32 12.31 11.84 15.92
N ILE A 33 12.18 10.55 15.56
CA ILE A 33 12.84 9.97 14.37
C ILE A 33 11.84 9.56 13.27
N GLY A 34 10.53 9.60 13.54
CA GLY A 34 9.52 9.18 12.57
C GLY A 34 9.67 7.70 12.24
N CYS A 35 9.21 6.84 13.15
CA CYS A 35 9.09 5.41 12.84
C CYS A 35 8.09 5.23 11.70
N THR A 36 8.55 4.94 10.48
CA THR A 36 7.66 4.40 9.44
C THR A 36 7.15 3.05 9.95
N PRO A 37 5.83 2.87 10.14
CA PRO A 37 5.30 1.58 10.53
C PRO A 37 5.74 0.55 9.50
N SER A 38 6.22 -0.62 9.95
CA SER A 38 6.53 -1.70 9.02
C SER A 38 5.33 -1.98 8.12
N PRO A 39 5.55 -2.20 6.81
CA PRO A 39 4.49 -2.57 5.88
C PRO A 39 3.64 -3.72 6.43
N LYS A 40 2.33 -3.67 6.19
CA LYS A 40 1.38 -4.67 6.68
C LYS A 40 0.58 -5.22 5.52
N LYS A 41 0.23 -6.51 5.59
CA LYS A 41 -0.63 -7.19 4.62
C LYS A 41 -1.94 -6.47 4.30
N ASN A 42 -2.48 -5.68 5.23
CA ASN A 42 -3.72 -4.91 5.05
C ASN A 42 -3.51 -3.46 4.56
N GLY A 43 -2.25 -3.06 4.30
CA GLY A 43 -1.80 -1.78 3.76
C GLY A 43 -1.49 -1.84 2.26
N ILE A 44 -0.89 -0.79 1.72
CA ILE A 44 -0.74 -0.58 0.27
C ILE A 44 0.16 -1.66 -0.36
N GLU A 45 1.18 -2.08 0.38
CA GLU A 45 2.15 -3.12 0.04
C GLU A 45 1.63 -4.54 0.33
N GLY A 46 0.33 -4.66 0.64
CA GLY A 46 -0.24 -5.87 1.20
C GLY A 46 -0.17 -7.09 0.28
N VAL A 47 -0.26 -6.86 -1.03
CA VAL A 47 -0.19 -7.92 -2.04
C VAL A 47 1.23 -8.47 -2.22
N GLU A 48 2.24 -7.61 -2.13
CA GLU A 48 3.66 -7.99 -2.18
C GLU A 48 4.01 -8.84 -0.96
N ILE A 49 3.65 -8.37 0.23
CA ILE A 49 3.80 -9.13 1.49
C ILE A 49 3.09 -10.48 1.41
N PHE A 50 1.89 -10.53 0.81
CA PHE A 50 1.18 -11.80 0.68
C PHE A 50 1.88 -12.78 -0.26
N ALA A 51 2.41 -12.29 -1.38
CA ALA A 51 3.17 -13.13 -2.31
C ALA A 51 4.43 -13.71 -1.64
N GLU A 52 5.15 -12.89 -0.86
CA GLU A 52 6.35 -13.32 -0.11
C GLU A 52 6.02 -14.32 1.02
N GLU A 53 4.97 -14.06 1.80
CA GLU A 53 4.60 -14.92 2.94
C GLU A 53 4.12 -16.31 2.50
N ASN A 54 3.29 -16.38 1.45
CA ASN A 54 2.66 -17.62 1.01
C ASN A 54 2.31 -17.60 -0.47
N PHE A 55 3.33 -17.77 -1.31
CA PHE A 55 3.19 -17.69 -2.76
C PHE A 55 2.17 -18.66 -3.37
N ILE A 56 2.05 -19.89 -2.85
CA ILE A 56 1.07 -20.87 -3.34
C ILE A 56 -0.35 -20.38 -3.07
N GLU A 57 -0.61 -19.86 -1.87
CA GLU A 57 -1.91 -19.30 -1.53
C GLU A 57 -2.20 -18.04 -2.34
N PHE A 58 -1.19 -17.19 -2.57
CA PHE A 58 -1.29 -16.02 -3.44
C PHE A 58 -1.71 -16.39 -4.86
N LYS A 59 -1.10 -17.41 -5.47
CA LYS A 59 -1.50 -17.90 -6.80
C LYS A 59 -2.95 -18.38 -6.83
N ASN A 60 -3.34 -19.19 -5.86
CA ASN A 60 -4.72 -19.67 -5.74
C ASN A 60 -5.72 -18.52 -5.52
N TYR A 61 -5.33 -17.51 -4.75
CA TYR A 61 -6.10 -16.31 -4.54
C TYR A 61 -6.31 -15.54 -5.85
N PHE A 62 -5.27 -15.33 -6.65
CA PHE A 62 -5.40 -14.62 -7.92
C PHE A 62 -6.34 -15.36 -8.90
N GLU A 63 -6.26 -16.68 -8.98
CA GLU A 63 -7.20 -17.47 -9.78
C GLU A 63 -8.65 -17.39 -9.27
N SER A 64 -8.83 -17.28 -7.94
CA SER A 64 -10.15 -17.05 -7.36
C SER A 64 -10.70 -15.66 -7.67
N LEU A 65 -9.83 -14.63 -7.70
CA LEU A 65 -10.20 -13.25 -8.01
C LEU A 65 -10.80 -13.12 -9.40
N LYS A 66 -10.18 -13.77 -10.40
CA LYS A 66 -10.62 -13.75 -11.80
C LYS A 66 -12.06 -14.24 -12.00
N LYS A 67 -12.57 -15.06 -11.07
CA LYS A 67 -13.90 -15.67 -11.11
C LYS A 67 -14.96 -14.88 -10.35
N ARG A 68 -14.57 -13.85 -9.59
CA ARG A 68 -15.52 -13.05 -8.82
C ARG A 68 -16.38 -12.19 -9.75
N GLU A 69 -17.64 -12.02 -9.36
CA GLU A 69 -18.54 -11.02 -9.94
C GLU A 69 -17.87 -9.64 -9.89
N ILE A 70 -18.01 -8.86 -10.96
CA ILE A 70 -17.52 -7.50 -11.03
C ILE A 70 -18.63 -6.56 -10.59
N VAL A 71 -18.33 -5.67 -9.63
CA VAL A 71 -19.25 -4.69 -9.08
C VAL A 71 -18.69 -3.27 -9.26
N MET A 72 -19.57 -2.31 -9.42
CA MET A 72 -19.19 -0.90 -9.50
C MET A 72 -18.99 -0.33 -8.09
N VAL A 73 -17.83 0.27 -7.84
CA VAL A 73 -17.51 0.98 -6.60
C VAL A 73 -17.39 2.47 -6.92
N LYS A 74 -18.13 3.29 -6.16
CA LYS A 74 -18.16 4.75 -6.29
C LYS A 74 -17.33 5.38 -5.19
N ALA A 75 -16.48 6.34 -5.54
CA ALA A 75 -15.64 7.08 -4.58
C ALA A 75 -15.33 8.49 -5.07
N GLY A 76 -14.49 9.19 -4.30
CA GLY A 76 -14.07 10.56 -4.56
C GLY A 76 -14.90 11.60 -3.81
N ILE A 77 -14.23 12.63 -3.29
CA ILE A 77 -14.84 13.67 -2.45
C ILE A 77 -15.15 14.90 -3.30
N ASN A 78 -14.11 15.45 -3.93
CA ASN A 78 -14.19 16.67 -4.73
C ASN A 78 -14.56 16.39 -6.20
N GLU A 79 -14.43 15.14 -6.64
CA GLU A 79 -14.87 14.63 -7.94
C GLU A 79 -15.31 13.19 -7.70
N THR A 80 -16.52 12.86 -8.12
CA THR A 80 -17.03 11.49 -8.01
C THR A 80 -16.54 10.67 -9.19
N PHE A 81 -16.01 9.48 -8.93
CA PHE A 81 -15.65 8.52 -9.96
C PHE A 81 -16.19 7.12 -9.62
N ASN A 82 -16.31 6.29 -10.64
CA ASN A 82 -16.73 4.89 -10.53
C ASN A 82 -15.60 4.02 -11.07
N VAL A 83 -15.34 2.89 -10.40
CA VAL A 83 -14.42 1.85 -10.88
C VAL A 83 -15.11 0.51 -10.82
N ASN A 84 -14.86 -0.36 -11.79
CA ASN A 84 -15.36 -1.73 -11.73
C ASN A 84 -14.31 -2.62 -11.05
N LEU A 85 -14.72 -3.34 -10.02
CA LEU A 85 -13.83 -4.16 -9.20
C LEU A 85 -14.41 -5.53 -8.91
N PRO A 86 -13.58 -6.56 -8.67
CA PRO A 86 -14.06 -7.82 -8.13
C PRO A 86 -14.85 -7.62 -6.84
N LYS A 87 -15.87 -8.44 -6.63
CA LYS A 87 -16.68 -8.42 -5.40
C LYS A 87 -15.78 -8.50 -4.16
N ASN A 88 -16.22 -7.84 -3.08
CA ASN A 88 -15.53 -7.67 -1.79
C ASN A 88 -14.40 -6.63 -1.76
N PHE A 89 -13.99 -6.09 -2.90
CA PHE A 89 -13.09 -4.93 -2.91
C PHE A 89 -13.80 -3.65 -2.46
N ILE A 90 -13.04 -2.80 -1.79
CA ILE A 90 -13.40 -1.41 -1.47
C ILE A 90 -12.21 -0.50 -1.72
N LEU A 91 -12.51 0.80 -1.80
CA LEU A 91 -11.52 1.85 -1.74
C LEU A 91 -11.45 2.36 -0.29
N LYS A 92 -10.37 2.04 0.41
CA LYS A 92 -10.11 2.54 1.76
C LYS A 92 -9.35 3.84 1.69
N LYS A 93 -9.75 4.82 2.49
CA LYS A 93 -8.98 6.06 2.64
C LYS A 93 -7.71 5.77 3.43
N PHE A 94 -6.55 6.17 2.92
CA PHE A 94 -5.31 6.21 3.72
C PHE A 94 -4.93 7.63 4.15
N ASP A 95 -5.46 8.65 3.46
CA ASP A 95 -5.38 10.05 3.84
C ASP A 95 -6.70 10.77 3.46
N LYS A 96 -6.81 12.09 3.68
CA LYS A 96 -8.03 12.89 3.51
C LYS A 96 -8.72 12.70 2.15
N ILE A 97 -7.95 12.53 1.09
CA ILE A 97 -8.43 12.60 -0.31
C ILE A 97 -8.07 11.37 -1.15
N ASP A 98 -7.16 10.53 -0.67
CA ASP A 98 -6.63 9.40 -1.43
C ASP A 98 -7.13 8.07 -0.90
N TYR A 99 -7.09 7.09 -1.79
CA TYR A 99 -7.58 5.75 -1.53
C TYR A 99 -6.51 4.72 -1.82
N TYR A 100 -6.62 3.58 -1.18
CA TYR A 100 -5.94 2.37 -1.59
C TYR A 100 -6.98 1.27 -1.79
N LEU A 101 -6.68 0.37 -2.71
CA LEU A 101 -7.55 -0.75 -3.02
C LEU A 101 -7.40 -1.83 -1.94
N TYR A 102 -8.51 -2.38 -1.45
CA TYR A 102 -8.51 -3.33 -0.35
C TYR A 102 -9.55 -4.44 -0.54
N ASP A 103 -9.12 -5.70 -0.47
CA ASP A 103 -10.02 -6.86 -0.40
C ASP A 103 -10.45 -7.09 1.05
N LYS A 104 -11.74 -6.88 1.35
CA LYS A 104 -12.31 -7.10 2.68
C LYS A 104 -12.34 -8.56 3.10
N GLU A 105 -12.47 -9.48 2.13
CA GLU A 105 -12.58 -10.91 2.40
C GLU A 105 -11.25 -11.48 2.87
N LYS A 106 -10.18 -11.18 2.13
CA LYS A 106 -8.82 -11.66 2.44
C LYS A 106 -8.01 -10.72 3.32
N LYS A 107 -8.51 -9.52 3.56
CA LYS A 107 -7.86 -8.46 4.33
C LYS A 107 -6.51 -8.03 3.74
N ILE A 108 -6.39 -8.03 2.42
CA ILE A 108 -5.18 -7.67 1.68
C ILE A 108 -5.37 -6.28 1.08
N GLY A 109 -4.38 -5.41 1.26
CA GLY A 109 -4.34 -4.13 0.55
C GLY A 109 -3.44 -4.17 -0.69
N PHE A 110 -3.65 -3.18 -1.54
CA PHE A 110 -3.07 -3.06 -2.88
C PHE A 110 -2.71 -1.59 -3.15
N PHE A 111 -2.37 -1.33 -4.40
CA PHE A 111 -2.05 -0.02 -4.95
C PHE A 111 -3.06 1.11 -4.67
N VAL A 112 -2.60 2.33 -4.90
CA VAL A 112 -3.29 3.58 -4.53
C VAL A 112 -4.05 4.20 -5.71
N ILE A 113 -5.03 5.03 -5.35
CA ILE A 113 -5.73 5.98 -6.22
C ILE A 113 -5.57 7.37 -5.61
N GLU A 114 -4.87 8.25 -6.32
CA GLU A 114 -4.43 9.55 -5.82
C GLU A 114 -5.19 10.70 -6.49
N ASP A 115 -5.53 11.73 -5.71
CA ASP A 115 -6.08 12.99 -6.23
C ASP A 115 -4.96 13.97 -6.64
N SER A 116 -4.75 14.10 -7.94
CA SER A 116 -3.72 14.96 -8.54
C SER A 116 -3.94 16.46 -8.33
N ARG A 117 -5.07 16.90 -7.75
CA ARG A 117 -5.24 18.30 -7.30
C ARG A 117 -4.39 18.61 -6.07
N ASN A 118 -3.99 17.60 -5.31
CA ASN A 118 -3.02 17.79 -4.26
C ASN A 118 -1.66 18.16 -4.87
N ARG A 119 -1.09 19.27 -4.40
CA ARG A 119 0.17 19.81 -4.90
C ARG A 119 1.28 18.75 -4.87
N ASP A 120 1.34 17.97 -3.80
CA ASP A 120 2.38 16.95 -3.59
C ASP A 120 2.18 15.72 -4.48
N LYS A 121 1.00 15.57 -5.11
CA LYS A 121 0.61 14.40 -5.92
C LYS A 121 0.38 14.75 -7.39
N LYS A 122 0.62 16.01 -7.75
CA LYS A 122 0.55 16.48 -9.14
C LYS A 122 1.54 15.73 -10.04
N TYR A 123 2.61 15.18 -9.48
CA TYR A 123 3.60 14.39 -10.22
C TYR A 123 2.97 13.21 -10.96
N ILE A 124 1.96 12.52 -10.39
CA ILE A 124 1.37 11.34 -11.03
C ILE A 124 0.67 11.71 -12.35
N LYS A 125 -0.04 12.84 -12.36
CA LYS A 125 -0.67 13.42 -13.56
C LYS A 125 0.38 13.87 -14.57
N ASN A 126 1.47 14.47 -14.09
CA ASN A 126 2.56 14.92 -14.96
C ASN A 126 3.31 13.74 -15.61
N ILE A 127 3.58 12.67 -14.87
CA ILE A 127 4.14 11.41 -15.40
C ILE A 127 3.16 10.83 -16.43
N PHE A 128 1.87 10.73 -16.11
CA PHE A 128 0.87 10.20 -17.04
C PHE A 128 0.77 11.02 -18.34
N ASN A 129 0.90 12.34 -18.27
CA ASN A 129 0.83 13.25 -19.42
C ASN A 129 2.15 13.41 -20.19
N GLY A 130 3.27 12.95 -19.64
CA GLY A 130 4.58 13.06 -20.28
C GLY A 130 5.37 14.32 -19.97
N THR A 131 4.87 15.21 -19.10
CA THR A 131 5.55 16.46 -18.76
C THR A 131 6.64 16.26 -17.70
N ASP A 132 6.65 15.12 -17.00
CA ASP A 132 7.62 14.79 -15.95
C ASP A 132 8.04 13.31 -15.98
N ARG A 133 8.54 12.85 -17.13
CA ARG A 133 8.97 11.44 -17.36
C ARG A 133 10.48 11.26 -17.46
N LYS A 134 11.29 12.21 -16.96
CA LYS A 134 12.75 12.19 -17.21
C LYS A 134 13.43 10.89 -16.77
N ASP A 135 12.91 10.29 -15.71
CA ASP A 135 13.46 9.06 -15.13
C ASP A 135 12.73 7.78 -15.60
N TYR A 136 11.61 7.92 -16.32
CA TYR A 136 10.75 6.81 -16.73
C TYR A 136 10.65 6.67 -18.26
N LYS A 137 10.78 5.44 -18.76
CA LYS A 137 10.47 5.07 -20.14
C LYS A 137 9.15 4.31 -20.19
N ILE A 138 8.26 4.67 -21.12
CA ILE A 138 7.08 3.84 -21.39
C ILE A 138 7.54 2.54 -22.05
N ILE A 139 7.18 1.40 -21.45
CA ILE A 139 7.37 0.07 -22.03
C ILE A 139 6.15 -0.33 -22.85
N ASN A 140 4.96 -0.11 -22.31
CA ASN A 140 3.72 -0.60 -22.89
C ASN A 140 2.55 0.33 -22.53
N VAL A 141 1.55 0.37 -23.40
CA VAL A 141 0.24 0.95 -23.11
C VAL A 141 -0.84 -0.05 -23.53
N ASN A 142 -1.57 -0.60 -22.57
CA ASN A 142 -2.62 -1.59 -22.83
C ASN A 142 -3.89 -1.23 -22.07
N LYS A 143 -5.05 -1.23 -22.76
CA LYS A 143 -6.37 -0.90 -22.20
C LYS A 143 -6.39 0.33 -21.26
N GLY A 144 -5.62 1.36 -21.61
CA GLY A 144 -5.53 2.61 -20.85
C GLY A 144 -4.58 2.58 -19.64
N VAL A 145 -3.91 1.45 -19.38
CA VAL A 145 -2.81 1.33 -18.41
C VAL A 145 -1.49 1.62 -19.11
N GLN A 146 -0.73 2.60 -18.62
CA GLN A 146 0.64 2.86 -19.03
C GLN A 146 1.59 2.10 -18.10
N THR A 147 2.45 1.25 -18.65
CA THR A 147 3.57 0.63 -17.93
C THR A 147 4.83 1.42 -18.21
N LEU A 148 5.42 1.99 -17.17
CA LEU A 148 6.66 2.74 -17.21
C LEU A 148 7.74 1.99 -16.44
N LYS A 149 9.01 2.17 -16.84
CA LYS A 149 10.17 1.64 -16.16
C LYS A 149 11.24 2.68 -16.01
N ASP A 150 11.81 2.77 -14.81
CA ASP A 150 12.95 3.63 -14.56
C ASP A 150 14.29 2.94 -14.87
N LYS A 151 15.40 3.63 -14.61
CA LYS A 151 16.74 3.09 -14.83
C LYS A 151 17.14 2.03 -13.79
N GLU A 152 16.51 2.03 -12.62
CA GLU A 152 16.79 1.12 -11.51
C GLU A 152 15.98 -0.18 -11.60
N GLY A 153 15.03 -0.25 -12.53
CA GLY A 153 14.17 -1.40 -12.74
C GLY A 153 12.86 -1.35 -11.97
N LEU A 154 12.49 -0.18 -11.40
CA LEU A 154 11.15 0.05 -10.87
C LEU A 154 10.16 0.06 -12.04
N ILE A 155 9.15 -0.80 -11.95
CA ILE A 155 8.00 -0.78 -12.83
C ILE A 155 6.91 0.07 -12.17
N LEU A 156 6.36 1.02 -12.91
CA LEU A 156 5.24 1.85 -12.50
C LEU A 156 4.09 1.66 -13.48
N LYS A 157 2.96 1.14 -13.01
CA LYS A 157 1.72 1.03 -13.78
C LYS A 157 0.77 2.17 -13.41
N LEU A 158 0.35 2.94 -14.40
CA LEU A 158 -0.52 4.11 -14.22
C LEU A 158 -1.80 3.99 -15.05
N LYS A 159 -2.94 4.28 -14.43
CA LYS A 159 -4.22 4.42 -15.13
C LYS A 159 -4.95 5.68 -14.70
N LYS A 160 -5.43 6.46 -15.66
CA LYS A 160 -6.34 7.59 -15.39
C LYS A 160 -7.73 7.05 -15.09
N ILE A 161 -8.26 7.36 -13.90
CA ILE A 161 -9.59 6.93 -13.44
C ILE A 161 -10.65 8.00 -13.74
N SER A 162 -10.30 9.27 -13.53
CA SER A 162 -11.14 10.42 -13.86
C SER A 162 -10.26 11.64 -14.14
N GLU A 163 -10.79 12.86 -14.18
CA GLU A 163 -9.99 14.03 -14.57
C GLU A 163 -8.84 14.29 -13.60
N ASN A 164 -9.09 14.07 -12.31
CA ASN A 164 -8.09 14.31 -11.27
C ASN A 164 -7.63 13.05 -10.53
N TYR A 165 -8.29 11.91 -10.69
CA TYR A 165 -7.89 10.67 -10.01
C TYR A 165 -7.09 9.73 -10.91
N TYR A 166 -5.98 9.23 -10.40
CA TYR A 166 -5.07 8.31 -11.06
C TYR A 166 -4.77 7.13 -10.15
N ALA A 167 -4.85 5.91 -10.69
CA ALA A 167 -4.41 4.70 -10.02
C ALA A 167 -2.94 4.44 -10.36
N SER A 168 -2.15 4.08 -9.35
CA SER A 168 -0.72 3.81 -9.51
C SER A 168 -0.25 2.63 -8.67
N ALA A 169 0.31 1.63 -9.33
CA ALA A 169 0.96 0.47 -8.72
C ALA A 169 2.44 0.45 -9.10
N SER A 170 3.32 0.13 -8.16
CA SER A 170 4.77 0.08 -8.40
C SER A 170 5.41 -1.11 -7.71
N PHE A 171 6.39 -1.73 -8.36
CA PHE A 171 7.15 -2.87 -7.85
C PHE A 171 8.49 -2.93 -8.59
N TYR A 172 9.55 -3.51 -8.02
CA TYR A 172 10.79 -3.69 -8.78
C TYR A 172 10.77 -5.00 -9.56
N GLU A 173 11.26 -4.96 -10.80
CA GLU A 173 11.38 -6.15 -11.66
C GLU A 173 12.22 -7.26 -11.03
N ARG A 174 13.21 -6.87 -10.20
CA ARG A 174 14.12 -7.78 -9.49
C ARG A 174 13.50 -8.45 -8.26
N ASP A 175 12.35 -7.97 -7.79
CA ASP A 175 11.74 -8.48 -6.57
C ASP A 175 11.22 -9.90 -6.80
N GLU A 176 11.18 -10.69 -5.73
CA GLU A 176 10.64 -12.04 -5.81
C GLU A 176 9.15 -11.98 -6.20
N HIS A 177 8.72 -12.88 -7.08
CA HIS A 177 7.33 -12.96 -7.57
C HIS A 177 6.84 -11.71 -8.33
N SER A 178 7.74 -10.83 -8.79
CA SER A 178 7.40 -9.58 -9.49
C SER A 178 6.50 -9.79 -10.71
N LYS A 179 6.67 -10.90 -11.45
CA LYS A 179 5.83 -11.24 -12.61
C LYS A 179 4.39 -11.55 -12.21
N GLU A 180 4.19 -12.31 -11.14
CA GLU A 180 2.83 -12.60 -10.70
C GLU A 180 2.15 -11.43 -9.99
N ILE A 181 2.94 -10.57 -9.32
CA ILE A 181 2.48 -9.26 -8.82
C ILE A 181 2.07 -8.35 -10.00
N GLU A 182 2.85 -8.36 -11.07
CA GLU A 182 2.52 -7.65 -12.31
C GLU A 182 1.17 -8.08 -12.87
N GLU A 183 0.93 -9.40 -12.97
CA GLU A 183 -0.32 -9.93 -13.52
C GLU A 183 -1.56 -9.52 -12.72
N ILE A 184 -1.48 -9.52 -11.38
CA ILE A 184 -2.61 -9.11 -10.53
C ILE A 184 -2.87 -7.60 -10.64
N TYR A 185 -1.82 -6.78 -10.73
CA TYR A 185 -1.95 -5.35 -10.98
C TYR A 185 -2.56 -5.06 -12.35
N ASP A 186 -2.12 -5.75 -13.40
CA ASP A 186 -2.72 -5.62 -14.73
C ASP A 186 -4.20 -6.00 -14.71
N TYR A 187 -4.55 -7.14 -14.12
CA TYR A 187 -5.94 -7.56 -14.03
C TYR A 187 -6.83 -6.52 -13.33
N LEU A 188 -6.40 -6.01 -12.17
CA LEU A 188 -7.18 -5.05 -11.39
C LEU A 188 -7.26 -3.69 -12.09
N LEU A 189 -6.14 -3.17 -12.59
CA LEU A 189 -6.11 -1.88 -13.29
C LEU A 189 -6.88 -1.92 -14.60
N GLU A 190 -6.80 -3.00 -15.39
CA GLU A 190 -7.57 -3.12 -16.63
C GLU A 190 -9.08 -3.13 -16.39
N LYS A 191 -9.53 -3.70 -15.26
CA LYS A 191 -10.95 -3.77 -14.92
C LYS A 191 -11.52 -2.46 -14.40
N MET A 192 -10.72 -1.63 -13.73
CA MET A 192 -11.15 -0.31 -13.22
C MET A 192 -11.72 0.58 -14.33
#